data_AF-A0A914NWG7-F1
#
_entry.id   AF-A0A914NWG7-F1
#
_cell.length_a   1.000
_cell.length_b   1.000
_cell.length_c   1.000
_cell.angle_alpha   90.00
_cell.angle_beta   90.00
_cell.angle_gamma   90.00
#
_symmetry.space_group_name_H-M   'P 1'
#
loop_
_entity.id
_entity.type
_entity.pdbx_description
1 polymer ?
#
loop_
_entity_poly.entity_id
_entity_poly.type
_entity_poly.pdbx_seq_one_letter_code
_entity_poly.pdbx_strand_id
1 'polypeptide(L)'
;MVHNRADFATFCVNLGEENWTRLADQFRNYLTDVLSNLANTEKIRRLSMQFGAEQVARRPFGFKADFFAEMASSLTTECVFLDGAAHS
;
A
#
# COMPACT_ATOMS: atom_id res chain seq x y z
N MET A 1 2.07 -17.30 -2.97
CA MET A 1 0.84 -16.60 -2.58
C MET A 1 0.40 -16.93 -1.14
N VAL A 2 0.23 -18.20 -0.73
CA VAL A 2 -0.15 -18.55 0.66
C VAL A 2 0.84 -18.04 1.73
N HIS A 3 2.15 -18.15 1.47
CA HIS A 3 3.18 -17.66 2.39
C HIS A 3 3.17 -16.13 2.57
N ASN A 4 2.88 -15.38 1.50
CA ASN A 4 2.87 -13.91 1.53
C ASN A 4 1.75 -13.37 2.43
N ARG A 5 0.58 -14.03 2.44
CA ARG A 5 -0.54 -13.66 3.30
C ARG A 5 -0.25 -13.92 4.78
N ALA A 6 0.38 -15.05 5.10
CA ALA A 6 0.81 -15.35 6.46
C ALA A 6 1.87 -14.36 6.96
N ASP A 7 2.87 -14.07 6.12
CA ASP A 7 3.91 -13.09 6.42
C ASP A 7 3.34 -11.68 6.60
N PHE A 8 2.38 -11.28 5.77
CA PHE A 8 1.69 -10.00 5.89
C PHE A 8 0.85 -9.93 7.17
N ALA A 9 0.15 -11.02 7.55
CA ALA A 9 -0.61 -11.08 8.80
C ALA A 9 0.32 -10.93 10.01
N THR A 10 1.46 -11.63 10.04
CA THR A 10 2.48 -11.48 11.08
C THR A 10 3.04 -10.05 11.12
N PHE A 11 3.30 -9.45 9.95
CA PHE A 11 3.71 -8.05 9.87
C PHE A 11 2.68 -7.11 10.50
N CYS A 12 1.40 -7.25 10.20
CA CYS A 12 0.34 -6.42 10.79
C CYS A 12 0.27 -6.57 12.32
N VAL A 13 0.40 -7.80 12.84
CA VAL A 13 0.42 -8.05 14.28
C VAL A 13 1.61 -7.35 14.95
N ASN A 14 2.80 -7.47 14.37
CA ASN A 14 4.02 -6.85 14.91
C ASN A 14 3.98 -5.32 14.84
N LEU A 15 3.33 -4.77 13.83
CA LEU A 15 3.26 -3.33 13.62
C LEU A 15 2.41 -2.65 14.70
N GLY A 16 1.32 -3.30 15.12
CA GLY A 16 0.36 -2.75 16.07
C GLY A 16 -0.58 -1.70 15.46
N GLU A 17 -1.67 -1.41 16.18
CA GLU A 17 -2.78 -0.60 15.67
C GLU A 17 -2.39 0.84 15.33
N GLU A 18 -1.61 1.51 16.17
CA GLU A 18 -1.18 2.90 15.95
C GLU A 18 -0.35 3.06 14.67
N ASN A 19 0.66 2.20 14.50
CA ASN A 19 1.53 2.23 13.33
C ASN A 19 0.83 1.73 12.06
N TRP A 20 -0.21 0.91 12.21
CA TRP A 20 -1.08 0.48 11.12
C TRP A 20 -1.94 1.64 10.61
N THR A 21 -2.60 2.39 11.49
CA THR A 21 -3.37 3.59 11.11
C THR A 21 -2.47 4.58 10.37
N ARG A 22 -1.27 4.82 10.91
CA ARG A 22 -0.27 5.67 10.24
C ARG A 22 0.15 5.15 8.85
N LEU A 23 0.31 3.84 8.69
CA LEU A 23 0.61 3.23 7.40
C LEU A 23 -0.52 3.46 6.39
N ALA A 24 -1.77 3.25 6.83
CA ALA A 24 -2.95 3.45 6.00
C ALA A 24 -3.07 4.92 5.54
N ASP A 25 -2.85 5.87 6.44
CA ASP A 25 -2.86 7.30 6.12
C ASP A 25 -1.76 7.67 5.12
N GLN A 26 -0.53 7.19 5.33
CA GLN A 26 0.58 7.40 4.39
C GLN A 26 0.25 6.82 3.00
N PHE A 27 -0.33 5.63 2.95
CA PHE A 27 -0.72 4.99 1.70
C PHE A 27 -1.83 5.75 0.98
N ARG A 28 -2.86 6.20 1.71
CA ARG A 28 -3.93 7.05 1.18
C ARG A 28 -3.39 8.35 0.60
N ASN A 29 -2.51 9.03 1.32
CA ASN A 29 -1.91 10.28 0.87
C ASN A 29 -1.07 10.06 -0.39
N TYR A 30 -0.24 9.00 -0.41
CA TYR A 30 0.53 8.61 -1.59
C TYR A 30 -0.37 8.39 -2.83
N LEU A 31 -1.45 7.60 -2.69
CA LEU A 31 -2.38 7.36 -3.81
C LEU A 31 -3.06 8.65 -4.27
N THR A 32 -3.47 9.51 -3.34
CA THR A 32 -4.08 10.82 -3.65
C THR A 32 -3.12 11.71 -4.44
N ASP A 33 -1.86 11.74 -4.05
CA ASP A 33 -0.82 12.52 -4.73
C ASP A 33 -0.52 11.95 -6.12
N VAL A 34 -0.47 10.62 -6.27
CA VAL A 34 -0.30 9.98 -7.58
C VAL A 34 -1.48 10.31 -8.51
N LEU A 35 -2.71 10.18 -8.03
CA LEU A 35 -3.93 10.48 -8.81
C LEU A 35 -3.99 11.96 -9.23
N SER A 36 -3.52 12.86 -8.37
CA SER A 36 -3.46 14.30 -8.68
C SER A 36 -2.36 14.66 -9.70
N ASN A 37 -1.47 13.72 -10.03
CA ASN A 37 -0.30 13.97 -10.88
C ASN A 37 -0.13 12.94 -12.01
N LEU A 38 -1.22 12.29 -12.45
CA LEU A 38 -1.21 11.23 -13.49
C LEU A 38 -0.49 11.62 -14.79
N ALA A 39 -0.51 12.91 -15.16
CA ALA A 39 0.16 13.41 -16.36
C ALA A 39 1.67 13.69 -16.18
N ASN A 40 2.21 13.62 -14.96
CA ASN A 40 3.60 13.93 -14.64
C ASN A 40 4.32 12.71 -14.08
N THR A 41 4.84 11.88 -14.98
CA THR A 41 5.53 10.62 -14.65
C THR A 41 6.77 10.81 -13.78
N GLU A 42 7.54 11.88 -13.97
CA GLU A 42 8.72 12.17 -13.13
C GLU A 42 8.31 12.53 -11.69
N LYS A 43 7.22 13.28 -11.51
CA LYS A 43 6.68 13.56 -10.17
C LYS A 43 6.17 12.29 -9.50
N ILE A 44 5.44 11.43 -10.22
CA ILE A 44 5.01 10.12 -9.71
C ILE A 44 6.21 9.30 -9.27
N ARG A 45 7.27 9.22 -10.10
CA ARG A 45 8.49 8.48 -9.76
C ARG A 45 9.10 8.96 -8.44
N ARG A 46 9.18 10.28 -8.22
CA ARG A 46 9.70 10.87 -6.97
C ARG A 46 8.80 10.54 -5.77
N LEU A 47 7.49 10.66 -5.92
CA LEU A 47 6.52 10.28 -4.88
C LEU A 47 6.66 8.80 -4.51
N SER A 48 6.76 7.90 -5.49
CA SER A 48 6.93 6.46 -5.26
C SER A 48 8.25 6.14 -4.57
N MET A 49 9.35 6.81 -4.95
CA MET A 49 10.65 6.64 -4.29
C MET A 49 10.61 7.08 -2.82
N GLN A 50 10.02 8.25 -2.55
CA GLN A 50 9.88 8.75 -1.18
C GLN A 50 9.03 7.80 -0.34
N PHE A 51 7.85 7.43 -0.84
CA PHE A 51 6.95 6.50 -0.15
C PHE A 51 7.62 5.17 0.16
N GLY A 52 8.36 4.60 -0.81
CA GLY A 52 9.11 3.36 -0.62
C GLY A 52 10.23 3.49 0.41
N ALA A 53 10.96 4.61 0.42
CA ALA A 53 12.00 4.88 1.41
C ALA A 53 11.44 4.96 2.83
N GLU A 54 10.28 5.58 3.02
CA GLU A 54 9.60 5.67 4.32
C GLU A 54 9.20 4.29 4.87
N GLN A 55 8.93 3.30 4.00
CA GLN A 55 8.58 1.95 4.44
C GLN A 55 9.78 1.14 4.95
N VAL A 56 11.02 1.55 4.67
CA VAL A 56 12.23 0.83 5.12
C VAL A 56 12.30 0.76 6.64
N ALA A 57 11.85 1.81 7.35
CA ALA A 57 11.78 1.85 8.80
C ALA A 57 10.88 0.75 9.40
N ARG A 58 10.04 0.10 8.59
CA ARG A 58 9.12 -0.96 9.02
C ARG A 58 9.71 -2.36 8.91
N ARG A 59 10.93 -2.51 8.38
CA ARG A 59 11.63 -3.81 8.29
C ARG A 59 11.74 -4.56 9.64
N PRO A 60 12.02 -3.90 10.78
CA PRO A 60 12.06 -4.58 12.08
C PRO A 60 10.73 -5.25 12.48
N PHE A 61 9.60 -4.78 11.93
CA PHE A 61 8.28 -5.39 12.15
C PHE A 61 7.98 -6.53 11.16
N GLY A 62 8.89 -6.83 10.23
CA GLY A 62 8.73 -7.89 9.22
C GLY A 62 8.29 -7.39 7.84
N PHE A 63 8.35 -6.09 7.58
CA PHE A 63 8.01 -5.54 6.26
C PHE A 63 8.87 -6.15 5.13
N LYS A 64 8.22 -6.58 4.05
CA LYS A 64 8.84 -7.05 2.80
C LYS A 64 8.33 -6.21 1.64
N ALA A 65 9.21 -5.89 0.68
CA ALA A 65 8.83 -5.11 -0.51
C ALA A 65 7.73 -5.83 -1.35
N ASP A 66 7.72 -7.16 -1.34
CA ASP A 66 6.73 -7.99 -2.02
C ASP A 66 5.29 -7.72 -1.54
N PHE A 67 5.12 -7.16 -0.33
CA PHE A 67 3.82 -6.76 0.18
C PHE A 67 3.17 -5.65 -0.65
N PHE A 68 3.95 -4.84 -1.38
CA PHE A 68 3.37 -3.86 -2.30
C PHE A 68 2.58 -4.51 -3.44
N ALA A 69 3.06 -5.64 -3.97
CA ALA A 69 2.34 -6.34 -5.04
C ALA A 69 1.03 -6.95 -4.52
N GLU A 70 1.03 -7.50 -3.31
CA GLU A 70 -0.17 -8.00 -2.65
C GLU A 70 -1.16 -6.86 -2.35
N MET A 71 -0.69 -5.75 -1.77
CA MET A 71 -1.53 -4.58 -1.50
C MET A 71 -2.14 -4.00 -2.78
N ALA A 72 -1.37 -3.91 -3.87
CA ALA A 72 -1.88 -3.46 -5.16
C ALA A 72 -2.96 -4.42 -5.71
N SER A 73 -2.73 -5.73 -5.63
CA SER A 73 -3.69 -6.73 -6.11
C SER A 73 -5.00 -6.72 -5.33
N SER A 74 -4.92 -6.59 -4.00
CA SER A 74 -6.10 -6.43 -3.13
C SER A 74 -6.84 -5.13 -3.44
N LEU A 75 -6.13 -4.02 -3.60
CA LEU A 75 -6.72 -2.72 -3.94
C LEU A 75 -7.43 -2.76 -5.31
N THR A 76 -6.79 -3.33 -6.34
CA THR A 76 -7.42 -3.49 -7.66
C THR A 76 -8.67 -4.34 -7.58
N THR A 77 -8.63 -5.46 -6.85
CA THR A 77 -9.80 -6.33 -6.63
C THR A 77 -10.94 -5.54 -5.99
N GLU A 78 -10.65 -4.77 -4.94
CA GLU A 78 -11.65 -3.95 -4.25
C GLU A 78 -12.23 -2.87 -5.17
N CYS A 79 -11.40 -2.16 -5.93
CA CYS A 79 -11.86 -1.16 -6.89
C CYS A 79 -12.80 -1.76 -7.96
N VAL A 80 -12.47 -2.94 -8.49
CA VAL A 80 -13.33 -3.64 -9.46
C VAL A 80 -14.66 -4.07 -8.81
N PHE A 81 -14.62 -4.55 -7.57
CA PHE A 81 -15.83 -4.93 -6.85
C PHE A 81 -16.74 -3.73 -6.58
N LEU A 82 -16.18 -2.62 -6.12
CA LEU A 82 -16.91 -1.37 -5.87
C LEU A 82 -17.50 -0.79 -7.15
N ASP A 83 -16.75 -0.82 -8.26
CA ASP A 83 -17.24 -0.38 -9.57
C ASP A 83 -18.40 -1.25 -10.08
N GLY A 84 -18.29 -2.58 -9.91
CA GLY A 84 -19.35 -3.52 -10.25
C GLY A 84 -20.62 -3.33 -9.40
N ALA A 85 -20.48 -3.02 -8.11
CA ALA A 85 -21.60 -2.73 -7.22
C ALA A 85 -22.24 -1.36 -7.47
N ALA A 86 -21.49 -0.37 -7.99
CA ALA A 86 -22.00 0.95 -8.33
C ALA A 86 -22.81 0.96 -9.65
N HIS A 87 -22.58 -0.02 -10.52
CA HIS A 87 -23.25 -0.16 -11.82
C HIS A 87 -24.38 -1.23 -11.83
N SER A 88 -24.72 -1.81 -10.68
CA SER A 88 -25.79 -2.82 -10.50
C SER A 88 -27.13 -2.23 -10.03
#